data_AF-A0A960RJL7-F1
#
_entry.id   AF-A0A960RJL7-F1
#
_cell.length_a   1.000
_cell.length_b   1.000
_cell.length_c   1.000
_cell.angle_alpha   90.00
_cell.angle_beta   90.00
_cell.angle_gamma   90.00
#
_symmetry.space_group_name_H-M   'P 1'
#
loop_
_entity.id
_entity.type
_entity.pdbx_description
1 polymer ?
#
loop_
_entity_poly.entity_id
_entity_poly.type
_entity_poly.pdbx_seq_one_letter_code
_entity_poly.pdbx_strand_id
1 'polypeptide(L)'
;AWDASVTNGTFQTFSLEFLLGIVFAPIAWLMGISNDALLQSGALLGTRTALNEFVAFLQLADLKAAGSYNDPRNLMIITYALAGFANIVSIGIQIGGIGAIAPAQRENLAKLGVKALIGASLACFMAATIAGMLT
;
A
#
# COMPACT_ATOMS: atom_id res chain seq x y z
N ALA A 1 -25.60 -3.60 3.02
CA ALA A 1 -24.99 -3.91 1.71
C ALA A 1 -24.18 -5.20 1.85
N TRP A 2 -23.97 -5.96 0.77
CA TRP A 2 -23.16 -7.19 0.77
C TRP A 2 -21.77 -6.94 1.36
N ASP A 3 -21.16 -5.82 0.98
CA ASP A 3 -19.87 -5.33 1.49
C ASP A 3 -19.83 -5.30 3.02
N ALA A 4 -20.78 -4.59 3.65
CA ALA A 4 -20.86 -4.49 5.11
C ALA A 4 -21.05 -5.85 5.81
N SER A 5 -21.74 -6.80 5.17
CA SER A 5 -21.93 -8.15 5.74
C SER A 5 -20.69 -9.03 5.64
N VAL A 6 -19.86 -8.84 4.61
CA VAL A 6 -18.63 -9.61 4.40
C VAL A 6 -17.47 -9.02 5.20
N THR A 7 -17.51 -7.72 5.51
CA THR A 7 -16.43 -7.01 6.20
C THR A 7 -16.71 -6.69 7.67
N ASN A 8 -17.74 -7.29 8.27
CA ASN A 8 -18.21 -6.96 9.63
C ASN A 8 -18.38 -5.45 9.87
N GLY A 9 -18.93 -4.72 8.90
CA GLY A 9 -19.15 -3.28 8.98
C GLY A 9 -17.92 -2.39 8.77
N THR A 10 -16.74 -2.94 8.48
CA THR A 10 -15.52 -2.17 8.16
C THR A 10 -15.71 -1.28 6.93
N PHE A 11 -16.39 -1.77 5.90
CA PHE A 11 -16.80 -0.98 4.73
C PHE A 11 -18.32 -0.92 4.68
N GLN A 12 -18.89 0.29 4.73
CA GLN A 12 -20.34 0.48 4.70
C GLN A 12 -20.90 0.60 3.28
N THR A 13 -20.03 0.91 2.32
CA THR A 13 -20.35 1.09 0.90
C THR A 13 -19.27 0.44 0.03
N PHE A 14 -19.68 -0.02 -1.15
CA PHE A 14 -18.75 -0.46 -2.19
C PHE A 14 -17.89 0.73 -2.64
N SER A 15 -16.58 0.62 -2.46
CA SER A 15 -15.63 1.68 -2.76
C SER A 15 -14.37 1.14 -3.43
N LEU A 16 -13.56 2.04 -4.01
CA LEU A 16 -12.28 1.66 -4.60
C LEU A 16 -11.33 1.10 -3.53
N GLU A 17 -11.37 1.67 -2.33
CA GLU A 17 -10.61 1.20 -1.17
C GLU A 17 -10.98 -0.24 -0.80
N PHE A 18 -12.27 -0.59 -0.83
CA PHE A 18 -12.71 -1.96 -0.59
C PHE A 18 -12.19 -2.93 -1.66
N LEU A 19 -12.29 -2.55 -2.93
CA LEU A 19 -11.82 -3.38 -4.05
C LEU A 19 -10.30 -3.59 -3.99
N LEU A 20 -9.54 -2.51 -3.76
CA LEU A 20 -8.10 -2.62 -3.59
C LEU A 20 -7.75 -3.38 -2.30
N GLY A 21 -8.57 -3.27 -1.26
CA GLY A 21 -8.51 -4.07 -0.05
C GLY A 21 -8.50 -5.56 -0.33
N ILE A 22 -9.45 -6.04 -1.13
CA ILE A 22 -9.53 -7.43 -1.55
C ILE A 22 -8.30 -7.83 -2.38
N VAL A 23 -7.88 -6.98 -3.32
CA VAL A 23 -6.74 -7.27 -4.22
C VAL A 23 -5.42 -7.38 -3.46
N PHE A 24 -5.18 -6.51 -2.47
CA PHE A 24 -3.92 -6.46 -1.73
C PHE A 24 -3.93 -7.27 -0.43
N ALA A 25 -5.09 -7.75 0.05
CA ALA A 25 -5.18 -8.60 1.24
C ALA A 25 -4.29 -9.86 1.17
N PRO A 26 -4.19 -10.60 0.04
CA PRO A 26 -3.25 -11.72 -0.07
C PRO A 26 -1.78 -11.29 0.09
N ILE A 27 -1.41 -10.10 -0.38
CA ILE A 27 -0.05 -9.56 -0.22
C ILE A 27 0.21 -9.18 1.24
N ALA A 28 -0.77 -8.53 1.90
CA ALA A 28 -0.71 -8.25 3.33
C ALA A 28 -0.52 -9.53 4.16
N TRP A 29 -1.24 -10.60 3.81
CA TRP A 29 -1.11 -11.91 4.45
C TRP A 29 0.29 -12.51 4.27
N LEU A 30 0.88 -12.42 3.07
CA LEU A 30 2.24 -12.90 2.80
C LEU A 30 3.31 -12.15 3.60
N MET A 31 3.08 -10.88 3.95
CA MET A 31 3.97 -10.11 4.84
C MET A 31 3.80 -10.47 6.32
N GLY A 32 2.84 -11.33 6.66
CA GLY A 32 2.61 -11.82 8.01
C GLY A 32 1.58 -11.02 8.81
N ILE A 33 0.73 -10.20 8.16
CA ILE A 33 -0.39 -9.52 8.84
C ILE A 33 -1.47 -10.54 9.21
N SER A 34 -2.02 -10.45 10.43
CA SER A 34 -3.06 -11.37 10.89
C SER A 34 -4.42 -11.12 10.21
N ASN A 35 -5.26 -12.17 10.20
CA ASN A 35 -6.51 -12.20 9.46
C ASN A 35 -7.50 -11.07 9.80
N ASP A 36 -7.50 -10.59 11.04
CA ASP A 36 -8.36 -9.51 11.53
C ASP A 36 -8.02 -8.13 10.96
N ALA A 37 -6.78 -7.94 10.46
CA ALA A 37 -6.30 -6.67 9.91
C ALA A 37 -6.06 -6.72 8.39
N LEU A 38 -6.32 -7.86 7.71
CA LEU A 38 -5.96 -8.05 6.30
C LEU A 38 -6.65 -7.07 5.36
N LEU A 39 -7.95 -6.88 5.53
CA LEU A 39 -8.72 -6.08 4.59
C LEU A 39 -8.39 -4.59 4.72
N GLN A 40 -8.24 -4.09 5.95
CA GLN A 40 -7.81 -2.72 6.23
C GLN A 40 -6.38 -2.49 5.73
N SER A 41 -5.48 -3.45 5.96
CA SER A 41 -4.11 -3.39 5.46
C SER A 41 -4.06 -3.39 3.94
N GLY A 42 -4.82 -4.28 3.29
CA GLY A 42 -4.95 -4.30 1.84
C GLY A 42 -5.46 -2.97 1.29
N ALA A 43 -6.45 -2.35 1.95
CA ALA A 43 -7.00 -1.08 1.51
C ALA A 43 -5.96 0.03 1.57
N LEU A 44 -5.14 0.07 2.63
CA LEU A 44 -4.02 1.02 2.75
C LEU A 44 -2.94 0.81 1.67
N LEU A 45 -2.58 -0.44 1.37
CA LEU A 45 -1.65 -0.77 0.27
C LEU A 45 -2.21 -0.34 -1.09
N GLY A 46 -3.52 -0.52 -1.26
CA GLY A 46 -4.30 -0.03 -2.37
C GLY A 46 -4.22 1.49 -2.51
N THR A 47 -4.62 2.22 -1.47
CA THR A 47 -4.56 3.68 -1.38
C THR A 47 -3.16 4.18 -1.70
N ARG A 48 -2.12 3.57 -1.12
CA ARG A 48 -0.72 3.91 -1.40
C ARG A 48 -0.42 3.81 -2.89
N THR A 49 -0.80 2.69 -3.51
CA THR A 49 -0.45 2.38 -4.91
C THR A 49 -1.22 3.29 -5.88
N ALA A 50 -2.51 3.49 -5.64
CA ALA A 50 -3.40 4.25 -6.51
C ALA A 50 -3.24 5.77 -6.35
N LEU A 51 -3.04 6.25 -5.12
CA LEU A 51 -2.87 7.65 -4.79
C LEU A 51 -1.41 7.94 -4.40
N ASN A 52 -1.09 7.86 -3.11
CA ASN A 52 0.26 7.98 -2.57
C ASN A 52 0.29 7.51 -1.11
N GLU A 53 1.50 7.33 -0.59
CA GLU A 53 1.80 6.93 0.77
C GLU A 53 1.35 7.95 1.83
N PHE A 54 1.34 9.24 1.53
CA PHE A 54 0.91 10.26 2.50
C PHE A 54 -0.56 10.09 2.86
N VAL A 55 -1.44 9.91 1.88
CA VAL A 55 -2.87 9.64 2.10
C VAL A 55 -3.05 8.32 2.85
N ALA A 56 -2.28 7.28 2.50
CA ALA A 56 -2.33 6.00 3.21
C ALA A 56 -1.88 6.14 4.68
N PHE A 57 -0.87 6.94 4.98
CA PHE A 57 -0.45 7.20 6.37
C PHE A 57 -1.49 7.97 7.18
N LEU A 58 -2.21 8.92 6.57
CA LEU A 58 -3.33 9.59 7.23
C LEU A 58 -4.44 8.59 7.59
N GLN A 59 -4.83 7.74 6.64
CA GLN A 59 -5.83 6.69 6.88
C GLN A 59 -5.36 5.70 7.95
N LEU A 60 -4.07 5.33 7.96
CA LEU A 60 -3.51 4.46 9.00
C LEU A 60 -3.57 5.12 10.38
N ALA A 61 -3.31 6.43 10.46
CA ALA A 61 -3.42 7.18 11.72
C ALA A 61 -4.86 7.19 12.24
N ASP A 62 -5.85 7.38 11.37
CA ASP A 62 -7.28 7.35 11.73
C ASP A 62 -7.70 5.96 12.21
N LEU A 63 -7.30 4.90 11.49
CA LEU A 63 -7.57 3.51 11.88
C LEU A 63 -6.92 3.13 13.22
N LYS A 64 -5.69 3.62 13.46
CA LYS A 64 -5.01 3.45 14.75
C LYS A 64 -5.77 4.16 15.87
N ALA A 65 -6.20 5.40 15.66
CA ALA A 65 -6.97 6.17 16.64
C ALA A 65 -8.34 5.52 16.94
N ALA A 66 -8.95 4.89 15.94
CA ALA A 66 -10.20 4.13 16.07
C ALA A 66 -10.03 2.73 16.70
N GLY A 67 -8.81 2.31 17.06
CA GLY A 67 -8.56 0.99 17.65
C GLY A 67 -8.70 -0.17 16.66
N SER A 68 -8.57 0.07 15.35
CA SER A 68 -8.68 -0.98 14.33
C SER A 68 -7.44 -1.88 14.24
N TYR A 69 -6.29 -1.43 14.78
CA TYR A 69 -5.06 -2.22 14.88
C TYR A 69 -4.77 -2.56 16.35
N ASN A 70 -5.33 -3.67 16.83
CA ASN A 70 -5.14 -4.12 18.21
C ASN A 70 -3.77 -4.76 18.43
N ASP A 71 -3.21 -5.39 17.40
CA ASP A 71 -1.87 -5.99 17.43
C ASP A 71 -0.81 -4.95 17.00
N PRO A 72 0.11 -4.55 17.90
CA PRO A 72 1.23 -3.66 17.56
C PRO A 72 2.11 -4.19 16.43
N ARG A 73 2.19 -5.51 16.25
CA ARG A 73 2.97 -6.16 15.19
C ARG A 73 2.40 -5.83 13.82
N ASN A 74 1.08 -5.95 13.63
CA ASN A 74 0.42 -5.57 12.38
C ASN A 74 0.63 -4.11 12.04
N LEU A 75 0.51 -3.23 13.04
CA LEU A 75 0.74 -1.80 12.88
C LEU A 75 2.17 -1.52 12.42
N MET A 76 3.16 -2.24 12.94
CA MET A 76 4.54 -2.13 12.51
C MET A 76 4.72 -2.60 11.07
N ILE A 77 4.25 -3.80 10.73
CA ILE A 77 4.38 -4.37 9.37
C ILE A 77 3.78 -3.41 8.34
N ILE A 78 2.55 -2.93 8.55
CA ILE A 78 1.91 -2.03 7.59
C ILE A 78 2.64 -0.68 7.49
N THR A 79 3.18 -0.15 8.60
CA THR A 79 3.99 1.08 8.59
C THR A 79 5.21 0.93 7.68
N TYR A 80 5.95 -0.18 7.79
CA TYR A 80 7.08 -0.45 6.90
C TYR A 80 6.65 -0.69 5.45
N ALA A 81 5.51 -1.37 5.25
CA ALA A 81 4.99 -1.62 3.91
C ALA A 81 4.59 -0.32 3.21
N LEU A 82 4.09 0.68 3.95
CA LEU A 82 3.73 2.00 3.41
C LEU A 82 4.93 2.93 3.20
N ALA A 83 6.07 2.65 3.81
CA ALA A 83 7.26 3.51 3.80
C ALA A 83 8.01 3.48 2.44
N GLY A 84 7.39 4.01 1.39
CA GLY A 84 8.04 4.22 0.10
C GLY A 84 7.13 4.89 -0.93
N PHE A 85 7.75 5.62 -1.86
CA PHE A 85 7.08 6.36 -2.93
C PHE A 85 6.67 5.45 -4.11
N ALA A 86 6.26 4.21 -3.82
CA ALA A 86 5.88 3.21 -4.82
C ALA A 86 4.39 3.37 -5.17
N ASN A 87 4.07 4.39 -5.98
CA ASN A 87 2.73 4.75 -6.40
C ASN A 87 2.71 5.20 -7.87
N ILE A 88 1.53 5.24 -8.50
CA ILE A 88 1.40 5.57 -9.94
C ILE A 88 1.87 6.99 -10.23
N VAL A 89 1.63 7.94 -9.30
CA VAL A 89 2.05 9.35 -9.44
C VAL A 89 3.57 9.47 -9.52
N SER A 90 4.32 8.66 -8.75
CA SER A 90 5.77 8.64 -8.74
C SER A 90 6.39 8.27 -10.09
N ILE A 91 5.71 7.48 -10.93
CA ILE A 91 6.19 7.20 -12.30
C ILE A 91 6.30 8.51 -13.08
N GLY A 92 5.27 9.36 -13.02
CA GLY A 92 5.26 10.67 -13.67
C GLY A 92 6.33 11.59 -13.11
N ILE A 93 6.52 11.61 -11.78
CA ILE A 93 7.58 12.39 -11.12
C ILE A 93 8.95 11.96 -11.62
N GLN A 94 9.23 10.65 -11.73
CA GLN A 94 10.52 10.14 -12.18
C GLN A 94 10.77 10.43 -13.67
N ILE A 95 9.74 10.29 -14.52
CA ILE A 95 9.85 10.66 -15.95
C ILE A 95 10.11 12.16 -16.10
N GLY A 96 9.42 13.01 -15.33
CA GLY A 96 9.60 14.45 -15.36
C GLY A 96 10.96 14.87 -14.83
N GLY A 97 11.33 14.41 -13.64
CA GLY A 97 12.57 14.77 -12.95
C GLY A 97 13.81 14.24 -13.67
N ILE A 98 13.92 12.92 -13.85
CA ILE A 98 15.08 12.32 -14.55
C ILE A 98 15.08 12.73 -16.02
N GLY A 99 13.91 12.78 -16.67
CA GLY A 99 13.81 13.20 -18.07
C GLY A 99 14.23 14.65 -18.32
N ALA A 100 14.11 15.55 -17.33
CA ALA A 100 14.63 16.91 -17.45
C ALA A 100 16.17 16.94 -17.50
N ILE A 101 16.84 16.04 -16.78
CA ILE A 101 18.31 15.95 -16.70
C ILE A 101 18.87 15.07 -17.82
N ALA A 102 18.13 14.05 -18.24
CA ALA A 102 18.48 13.11 -19.30
C ALA A 102 17.34 12.95 -20.32
N PRO A 103 17.13 13.93 -21.24
CA PRO A 103 16.01 13.94 -22.18
C PRO A 103 15.85 12.68 -23.02
N ALA A 104 16.97 12.09 -23.46
CA ALA A 104 17.00 10.87 -24.27
C ALA A 104 16.49 9.61 -23.52
N GLN A 105 16.36 9.67 -22.19
CA GLN A 105 15.92 8.53 -21.37
C GLN A 105 14.42 8.51 -21.10
N ARG A 106 13.65 9.55 -21.49
CA ARG A 106 12.21 9.64 -21.20
C ARG A 106 11.43 8.41 -21.67
N GLU A 107 11.74 7.91 -22.86
CA GLU A 107 11.08 6.71 -23.41
C GLU A 107 11.41 5.45 -22.59
N ASN A 108 12.67 5.28 -22.20
CA ASN A 108 13.09 4.16 -21.35
C ASN A 108 12.42 4.23 -19.97
N LEU A 109 12.35 5.42 -19.36
CA LEU A 109 11.68 5.63 -18.07
C LEU A 109 10.20 5.31 -18.16
N ALA A 110 9.51 5.74 -19.21
CA ALA A 110 8.10 5.42 -19.44
C ALA A 110 7.87 3.90 -19.60
N LYS A 111 8.71 3.23 -20.40
CA LYS A 111 8.64 1.76 -20.60
C LYS A 111 8.91 0.98 -19.31
N LEU A 112 9.78 1.49 -18.44
CA LEU A 112 10.15 0.84 -17.19
C LEU A 112 9.24 1.21 -16.01
N GLY A 113 8.42 2.25 -16.12
CA GLY A 113 7.68 2.83 -14.99
C GLY A 113 6.88 1.82 -14.16
N VAL A 114 6.08 0.97 -14.79
CA VAL A 114 5.29 -0.06 -14.08
C VAL A 114 6.20 -1.12 -13.44
N LYS A 115 7.27 -1.54 -14.12
CA LYS A 115 8.25 -2.48 -13.58
C LYS A 115 8.97 -1.89 -12.37
N ALA A 116 9.33 -0.61 -12.42
CA ALA A 116 9.95 0.12 -11.34
C ALA A 116 9.01 0.26 -10.14
N LEU A 117 7.72 0.53 -10.37
CA LEU A 117 6.69 0.58 -9.32
C LEU A 117 6.53 -0.76 -8.61
N ILE A 118 6.47 -1.86 -9.36
CA ILE A 118 6.38 -3.22 -8.79
C ILE A 118 7.65 -3.53 -8.00
N GLY A 119 8.83 -3.27 -8.56
CA GLY A 119 10.12 -3.50 -7.89
C GLY A 119 10.26 -2.70 -6.59
N ALA A 120 9.89 -1.41 -6.61
CA ALA A 120 9.88 -0.56 -5.43
C ALA A 120 8.87 -1.04 -4.37
N SER A 121 7.68 -1.47 -4.80
CA SER A 121 6.67 -2.04 -3.89
C SER A 121 7.19 -3.30 -3.20
N LEU A 122 7.81 -4.21 -3.96
CA LEU A 122 8.39 -5.44 -3.42
C LEU A 122 9.53 -5.14 -2.43
N ALA A 123 10.36 -4.12 -2.69
CA ALA A 123 11.39 -3.70 -1.75
C ALA A 123 10.80 -3.24 -0.41
N CYS A 124 9.74 -2.43 -0.42
CA CYS A 124 9.01 -2.05 0.79
C CYS A 124 8.39 -3.26 1.50
N PHE A 125 7.80 -4.20 0.74
CA PHE A 125 7.19 -5.41 1.30
C PHE A 125 8.22 -6.35 1.92
N MET A 126 9.42 -6.45 1.33
CA MET A 126 10.53 -7.19 1.94
C MET A 126 10.95 -6.56 3.27
N ALA A 127 11.09 -5.24 3.34
CA ALA A 127 11.39 -4.55 4.59
C ALA A 127 10.30 -4.79 5.65
N ALA A 128 9.03 -4.72 5.26
CA ALA A 128 7.89 -5.03 6.12
C ALA A 128 7.88 -6.46 6.63
N THR A 129 8.20 -7.42 5.76
CA THR A 129 8.28 -8.84 6.12
C THR A 129 9.42 -9.07 7.12
N ILE A 130 10.59 -8.46 6.91
CA ILE A 130 11.71 -8.53 7.85
C ILE A 130 11.32 -7.93 9.20
N ALA A 131 10.67 -6.76 9.22
CA ALA A 131 10.17 -6.15 10.45
C ALA A 131 9.19 -7.08 11.18
N GLY A 132 8.26 -7.70 10.45
CA GLY A 132 7.33 -8.69 10.99
C GLY A 132 7.97 -10.00 11.45
N MET A 133 9.12 -10.39 10.91
CA MET A 133 9.86 -11.58 11.37
C MET A 133 10.63 -11.33 12.68
N LEU A 134 11.05 -10.10 12.91
CA LEU A 134 11.86 -9.72 14.08
C LEU A 134 11.01 -9.25 15.27
N THR A 135 9.68 -9.34 15.17
CA THR A 135 8.71 -8.89 16.17
C THR A 135 7.59 -9.90 16.38
#